data_AF-A0A1G2HSM1-F1
#
_entry.id   AF-A0A1G2HSM1-F1
#
_cell.length_a   1.000
_cell.length_b   1.000
_cell.length_c   1.000
_cell.angle_alpha   90.00
_cell.angle_beta   90.00
_cell.angle_gamma   90.00
#
_symmetry.space_group_name_H-M   'P 1'
#
loop_
_entity.id
_entity.type
_entity.pdbx_description
1 polymer ?
#
loop_
_entity_poly.entity_id
_entity_poly.type
_entity_poly.pdbx_seq_one_letter_code
_entity_poly.pdbx_strand_id
1 'polypeptide(L)'
;MSLGSIDTATGKRHLDIPHVQVASMVLGDRSKPEGRPLPAPTSSLDGLKKYVQRAAAIGYEPDPVHVLYEQLKIVIAENNILLYDDKAVHEWMCKMAQKQGPRMKWVWKSLTKPLEQLIGREAAWSIHYQYKAYELKIDGYYGEVDRTSRYTKIIPEAVLATAETILKHFKKTDPICLLVSDYAVVQPDPFLAVAVPQFPFLIVDFWDEPGFQPKAAETNTQKGLNK
;
A
#
# COMPACT_ATOMS: atom_id res chain seq x y z
N MET A 1 -60.85 -51.17 36.64
CA MET A 1 -60.02 -52.32 36.24
C MET A 1 -59.21 -51.93 35.02
N SER A 2 -57.92 -52.25 35.06
CA SER A 2 -56.92 -52.33 34.00
C SER A 2 -56.65 -51.13 33.07
N LEU A 3 -55.37 -50.76 33.13
CA LEU A 3 -54.58 -49.87 32.28
C LEU A 3 -54.47 -50.34 30.83
N GLY A 4 -54.12 -49.39 29.95
CA GLY A 4 -53.47 -49.61 28.65
C GLY A 4 -53.05 -48.27 28.06
N SER A 5 -51.94 -47.70 28.55
CA SER A 5 -50.61 -47.68 27.91
C SER A 5 -50.50 -46.68 26.75
N ILE A 6 -49.86 -45.54 27.06
CA ILE A 6 -49.36 -44.56 26.09
C ILE A 6 -47.98 -45.03 25.70
N ASP A 7 -47.80 -45.39 24.42
CA ASP A 7 -46.49 -45.68 23.87
C ASP A 7 -45.84 -44.37 23.39
N THR A 8 -44.93 -43.86 24.23
CA THR A 8 -44.00 -42.79 23.90
C THR A 8 -42.78 -43.38 23.20
N ALA A 9 -42.81 -43.48 21.87
CA ALA A 9 -41.59 -43.55 21.07
C ALA A 9 -41.88 -43.16 19.62
N THR A 10 -41.13 -42.17 19.12
CA THR A 10 -41.08 -41.70 17.72
C THR A 10 -42.28 -40.89 17.22
N GLY A 11 -42.36 -39.63 17.66
CA GLY A 11 -43.11 -38.58 16.97
C GLY A 11 -42.54 -38.29 15.57
N LYS A 12 -42.86 -39.12 14.58
CA LYS A 12 -42.68 -38.82 13.16
C LYS A 12 -44.03 -38.92 12.46
N ARG A 13 -44.63 -37.76 12.19
CA ARG A 13 -45.67 -37.65 11.17
C ARG A 13 -44.98 -37.81 9.81
N HIS A 14 -45.31 -38.89 9.09
CA HIS A 14 -44.93 -39.01 7.69
C HIS A 14 -45.81 -38.01 6.91
N LEU A 15 -45.22 -36.90 6.50
CA LEU A 15 -45.79 -36.03 5.47
C LEU A 15 -45.33 -36.60 4.14
N ASP A 16 -46.27 -37.16 3.38
CA ASP A 16 -46.07 -37.50 1.98
C ASP A 16 -45.88 -36.19 1.20
N ILE A 17 -44.62 -35.85 0.92
CA ILE A 17 -44.27 -34.73 0.06
C ILE A 17 -44.24 -35.28 -1.37
N PRO A 18 -45.06 -34.76 -2.30
CA PRO A 18 -45.00 -35.17 -3.70
C PRO A 18 -43.62 -34.86 -4.27
N HIS A 19 -43.04 -35.83 -4.98
CA HIS A 19 -41.78 -35.67 -5.72
C HIS A 19 -41.90 -34.52 -6.72
N VAL A 20 -41.41 -33.35 -6.35
CA VAL A 20 -41.15 -32.27 -7.30
C VAL A 20 -39.91 -32.69 -8.09
N GLN A 21 -40.07 -32.93 -9.39
CA GLN A 21 -38.98 -33.03 -10.35
C GLN A 21 -38.18 -31.74 -10.27
N VAL A 22 -37.02 -31.78 -9.61
CA VAL A 22 -36.05 -30.69 -9.64
C VAL A 22 -35.46 -30.70 -11.03
N ALA A 23 -35.87 -29.74 -11.85
CA ALA A 23 -35.19 -29.46 -13.11
C ALA A 23 -33.71 -29.25 -12.80
N SER A 24 -32.84 -30.05 -13.41
CA SER A 24 -31.40 -29.84 -13.37
C SER A 24 -31.10 -28.53 -14.08
N MET A 25 -31.01 -27.43 -13.32
CA MET A 25 -30.37 -26.23 -13.81
C MET A 25 -28.92 -26.60 -14.10
N VAL A 26 -28.61 -26.67 -15.39
CA VAL A 26 -27.26 -26.68 -15.91
C VAL A 26 -26.51 -25.54 -15.21
N LEU A 27 -25.62 -25.90 -14.28
CA LEU A 27 -24.63 -25.00 -13.73
C LEU A 27 -23.68 -24.68 -14.89
N GLY A 28 -24.07 -23.68 -15.68
CA GLY A 28 -23.18 -23.03 -16.63
C GLY A 28 -21.91 -22.65 -15.89
N ASP A 29 -20.79 -22.95 -16.54
CA ASP A 29 -19.43 -22.68 -16.10
C ASP A 29 -19.36 -21.32 -15.38
N ARG A 30 -19.21 -21.35 -14.05
CA ARG A 30 -19.04 -20.14 -13.23
C ARG A 30 -17.57 -19.73 -13.31
N SER A 31 -17.09 -19.40 -14.52
CA SER A 31 -15.92 -18.57 -14.64
C SER A 31 -16.20 -17.30 -13.83
N LYS A 32 -15.44 -17.09 -12.76
CA LYS A 32 -15.50 -15.92 -11.89
C LYS A 32 -15.63 -14.70 -12.81
N PRO A 33 -16.72 -13.91 -12.76
CA PRO A 33 -16.82 -12.75 -13.63
C PRO A 33 -15.58 -11.90 -13.36
N GLU A 34 -14.78 -11.65 -14.41
CA GLU A 34 -13.67 -10.72 -14.33
C GLU A 34 -14.25 -9.42 -13.79
N GLY A 35 -13.94 -9.12 -12.53
CA GLY A 35 -14.49 -7.96 -11.85
C GLY A 35 -14.18 -6.75 -12.69
N ARG A 36 -15.19 -5.93 -13.00
CA ARG A 36 -14.94 -4.67 -13.71
C ARG A 36 -13.84 -3.94 -12.96
N PRO A 37 -12.77 -3.50 -13.65
CA PRO A 37 -11.75 -2.69 -13.00
C PRO A 37 -12.45 -1.51 -12.34
N LEU A 38 -12.24 -1.37 -11.03
CA LEU A 38 -12.76 -0.24 -10.28
C LEU A 38 -12.20 1.03 -10.94
N PRO A 39 -13.05 1.96 -11.42
CA PRO A 39 -12.55 3.19 -12.00
C PRO A 39 -11.73 3.92 -10.93
N ALA A 40 -10.52 4.36 -11.30
CA ALA A 40 -9.66 5.10 -10.39
C ALA A 40 -10.44 6.32 -9.84
N PRO A 41 -10.34 6.59 -8.53
CA PRO A 41 -11.06 7.68 -7.89
C PRO A 41 -10.43 9.02 -8.28
N THR A 42 -10.76 9.52 -9.47
CA THR A 42 -10.46 10.87 -9.97
C THR A 42 -8.97 11.21 -10.18
N SER A 43 -8.68 12.02 -11.20
CA SER A 43 -7.30 12.39 -11.58
C SER A 43 -6.86 13.77 -11.10
N SER A 44 -7.61 14.42 -10.20
CA SER A 44 -7.31 15.78 -9.72
C SER A 44 -7.78 15.99 -8.28
N LEU A 45 -7.16 16.95 -7.58
CA LEU A 45 -7.50 17.25 -6.18
C LEU A 45 -8.96 17.70 -6.02
N ASP A 46 -9.49 18.47 -6.97
CA ASP A 46 -10.89 18.89 -6.95
C ASP A 46 -11.85 17.74 -7.27
N GLY A 47 -11.43 16.78 -8.09
CA GLY A 47 -12.14 15.54 -8.30
C GLY A 47 -12.27 14.74 -7.00
N LEU A 48 -11.17 14.58 -6.26
CA LEU A 48 -11.15 13.82 -5.01
C LEU A 48 -12.01 14.49 -3.93
N LYS A 49 -11.97 15.82 -3.82
CA LYS A 49 -12.87 16.58 -2.93
C LYS A 49 -14.34 16.34 -3.27
N LYS A 50 -14.70 16.40 -4.56
CA LYS A 50 -16.07 16.13 -5.01
C LYS A 50 -16.49 14.69 -4.73
N TYR A 51 -15.58 13.73 -4.87
CA TYR A 51 -15.82 12.33 -4.52
C TYR A 51 -16.17 12.19 -3.03
N VAL A 52 -15.36 12.76 -2.13
CA VAL A 52 -15.61 12.71 -0.68
C VAL A 52 -16.94 13.39 -0.32
N GLN A 53 -17.27 14.53 -0.95
CA GLN A 53 -18.57 15.19 -0.75
C GLN A 53 -19.75 14.33 -1.20
N ARG A 54 -19.64 13.66 -2.36
CA ARG A 54 -20.69 12.77 -2.87
C ARG A 54 -20.85 11.52 -2.01
N ALA A 55 -19.74 10.95 -1.55
CA ALA A 55 -19.71 9.83 -0.62
C ALA A 55 -20.49 10.17 0.66
N ALA A 56 -20.15 11.31 1.28
CA ALA A 56 -20.84 11.78 2.47
C ALA A 56 -22.34 12.02 2.23
N ALA A 57 -22.73 12.57 1.08
CA ALA A 57 -24.13 12.82 0.73
C ALA A 57 -24.99 11.55 0.64
N ILE A 58 -24.38 10.37 0.43
CA ILE A 58 -25.08 9.08 0.41
C ILE A 58 -24.86 8.27 1.70
N GLY A 59 -24.28 8.86 2.74
CA GLY A 59 -23.97 8.18 3.99
C GLY A 59 -22.80 7.20 3.90
N TYR A 60 -21.97 7.31 2.86
CA TYR A 60 -20.73 6.54 2.74
C TYR A 60 -19.55 7.38 3.24
N GLU A 61 -18.83 6.85 4.23
CA GLU A 61 -17.62 7.48 4.76
C GLU A 61 -16.40 6.74 4.22
N PRO A 62 -15.66 7.31 3.23
CA PRO A 62 -14.45 6.69 2.74
C PRO A 62 -13.37 6.73 3.83
N ASP A 63 -12.54 5.68 3.87
CA ASP A 63 -11.41 5.63 4.80
C ASP A 63 -10.50 6.87 4.60
N PRO A 64 -10.31 7.71 5.63
CA PRO A 64 -9.50 8.91 5.52
C PRO A 64 -8.05 8.63 5.13
N VAL A 65 -7.49 7.47 5.51
CA VAL A 65 -6.12 7.08 5.16
C VAL A 65 -6.04 6.74 3.67
N HIS A 66 -7.07 6.11 3.11
CA HIS A 66 -7.18 5.84 1.69
C HIS A 66 -7.32 7.13 0.87
N VAL A 67 -8.17 8.05 1.31
CA VAL A 67 -8.31 9.38 0.67
C VAL A 67 -6.97 10.12 0.67
N LEU A 68 -6.22 10.05 1.76
CA LEU A 68 -4.91 10.66 1.88
C LEU A 68 -3.89 10.06 0.90
N TYR A 69 -3.89 8.74 0.71
CA TYR A 69 -3.03 8.07 -0.26
C TYR A 69 -3.39 8.42 -1.70
N GLU A 70 -4.68 8.52 -2.04
CA GLU A 70 -5.12 9.00 -3.35
C GLU A 70 -4.70 10.46 -3.59
N GLN A 71 -4.84 11.32 -2.57
CA GLN A 71 -4.36 12.70 -2.63
C GLN A 71 -2.86 12.76 -2.90
N LEU A 72 -2.05 11.91 -2.25
CA LEU A 72 -0.61 11.82 -2.49
C LEU A 72 -0.26 11.46 -3.93
N LYS A 73 -0.93 10.45 -4.51
CA LYS A 73 -0.69 10.09 -5.91
C LYS A 73 -1.03 11.24 -6.87
N ILE A 74 -2.11 11.97 -6.61
CA ILE A 74 -2.50 13.13 -7.41
C ILE A 74 -1.46 14.24 -7.27
N VAL A 75 -1.01 14.56 -6.06
CA VAL A 75 0.02 15.59 -5.80
C VAL A 75 1.32 15.25 -6.55
N ILE A 76 1.76 13.99 -6.51
CA ILE A 76 2.94 13.53 -7.24
C ILE A 76 2.78 13.75 -8.74
N ALA A 77 1.63 13.34 -9.29
CA ALA A 77 1.35 13.51 -10.72
C ALA A 77 1.24 14.99 -11.14
N GLU A 78 0.50 15.82 -10.40
CA GLU A 78 0.29 17.24 -10.72
C GLU A 78 1.59 18.06 -10.63
N ASN A 79 2.54 17.67 -9.77
CA ASN A 79 3.84 18.32 -9.65
C ASN A 79 4.92 17.68 -10.55
N ASN A 80 4.56 16.76 -11.45
CA ASN A 80 5.50 16.03 -12.33
C ASN A 80 6.65 15.35 -11.58
N ILE A 81 6.37 14.85 -10.37
CA ILE A 81 7.35 14.12 -9.57
C ILE A 81 7.43 12.70 -10.12
N LEU A 82 8.64 12.25 -10.44
CA LEU A 82 8.86 10.92 -10.97
C LEU A 82 8.59 9.86 -9.91
N LEU A 83 7.97 8.75 -10.33
CA LEU A 83 7.84 7.55 -9.50
C LEU A 83 8.83 6.50 -9.96
N TYR A 84 9.63 6.02 -9.03
CA TYR A 84 10.56 4.92 -9.25
C TYR A 84 9.92 3.60 -8.83
N ASP A 85 10.19 2.56 -9.63
CA ASP A 85 9.70 1.21 -9.35
C ASP A 85 10.29 0.67 -8.04
N ASP A 86 9.43 0.38 -7.06
CA ASP A 86 9.82 -0.11 -5.74
C ASP A 86 10.64 -1.39 -5.81
N LYS A 87 10.29 -2.31 -6.72
CA LYS A 87 11.02 -3.56 -6.91
C LYS A 87 12.43 -3.30 -7.44
N ALA A 88 12.60 -2.45 -8.44
CA ALA A 88 13.91 -2.07 -8.98
C ALA A 88 14.79 -1.39 -7.93
N VAL A 89 14.21 -0.51 -7.09
CA VAL A 89 14.94 0.11 -5.99
C VAL A 89 15.32 -0.93 -4.94
N HIS A 90 14.41 -1.81 -4.53
CA HIS A 90 14.71 -2.88 -3.58
C HIS A 90 15.83 -3.80 -4.09
N GLU A 91 15.77 -4.22 -5.35
CA GLU A 91 16.80 -5.04 -6.00
C GLU A 91 18.15 -4.34 -6.02
N TRP A 92 18.17 -3.06 -6.39
CA TRP A 92 19.37 -2.23 -6.38
C TRP A 92 19.96 -2.14 -4.97
N MET A 93 19.12 -1.86 -3.97
CA MET A 93 19.54 -1.67 -2.60
C MET A 93 20.11 -2.95 -1.98
N CYS A 94 19.49 -4.11 -2.27
CA CYS A 94 20.01 -5.41 -1.87
C CYS A 94 21.36 -5.70 -2.53
N LYS A 95 21.52 -5.40 -3.83
CA LYS A 95 22.79 -5.55 -4.54
C LYS A 95 23.89 -4.66 -3.98
N MET A 96 23.59 -3.41 -3.60
CA MET A 96 24.58 -2.53 -2.97
C MET A 96 24.93 -3.01 -1.56
N ALA A 97 23.96 -3.48 -0.77
CA ALA A 97 24.22 -4.10 0.54
C ALA A 97 25.17 -5.30 0.40
N GLN A 98 24.93 -6.17 -0.59
CA GLN A 98 25.79 -7.32 -0.90
C GLN A 98 27.24 -6.94 -1.14
N LYS A 99 27.49 -5.88 -1.92
CA LYS A 99 28.85 -5.39 -2.20
C LYS A 99 29.58 -4.92 -0.95
N GLN A 100 28.86 -4.43 0.06
CA GLN A 100 29.45 -3.95 1.31
C GLN A 100 29.74 -5.07 2.31
N GLY A 101 29.11 -6.25 2.17
CA GLY A 101 29.52 -7.47 2.85
C GLY A 101 28.36 -8.35 3.36
N PRO A 102 28.68 -9.60 3.80
CA PRO A 102 27.75 -10.73 4.05
C PRO A 102 26.65 -10.52 5.10
N ARG A 103 26.63 -9.37 5.79
CA ARG A 103 25.68 -9.04 6.86
C ARG A 103 25.20 -7.60 6.80
N MET A 104 25.54 -6.87 5.73
CA MET A 104 25.10 -5.50 5.62
C MET A 104 23.60 -5.49 5.35
N LYS A 105 22.88 -4.69 6.13
CA LYS A 105 21.48 -4.37 5.88
C LYS A 105 21.38 -2.92 5.47
N TRP A 106 20.35 -2.63 4.73
CA TRP A 106 19.95 -1.27 4.42
C TRP A 106 18.63 -0.99 5.11
N VAL A 107 18.38 0.28 5.41
CA VAL A 107 17.19 0.67 6.18
C VAL A 107 16.50 1.88 5.57
N TRP A 108 15.19 1.98 5.75
CA TRP A 108 14.46 3.23 5.59
C TRP A 108 14.43 3.96 6.92
N LYS A 109 14.89 5.20 6.95
CA LYS A 109 14.83 6.10 8.11
C LYS A 109 13.91 7.25 7.84
N SER A 110 13.16 7.67 8.86
CA SER A 110 12.37 8.89 8.76
C SER A 110 13.25 10.12 8.62
N LEU A 111 12.90 11.01 7.70
CA LEU A 111 13.66 12.24 7.44
C LEU A 111 13.61 13.22 8.63
N THR A 112 12.47 13.34 9.30
CA THR A 112 12.20 14.45 10.22
C THR A 112 12.43 14.05 11.68
N LYS A 113 11.68 13.07 12.16
CA LYS A 113 11.68 12.55 13.54
C LYS A 113 11.60 11.02 13.52
N PRO A 114 12.01 10.31 14.58
CA PRO A 114 11.72 8.89 14.71
C PRO A 114 10.27 8.56 14.34
N LEU A 115 10.06 7.53 13.53
CA LEU A 115 8.75 7.23 12.94
C LEU A 115 7.67 7.01 14.01
N GLU A 116 8.02 6.32 15.11
CA GLU A 116 7.09 6.11 16.23
C GLU A 116 6.64 7.42 16.88
N GLN A 117 7.47 8.47 16.85
CA GLN A 117 7.12 9.79 17.38
C GLN A 117 6.28 10.61 16.39
N LEU A 118 6.39 10.32 15.09
CA LEU A 118 5.70 11.06 14.03
C LEU A 118 4.25 10.60 13.87
N ILE A 119 4.03 9.30 13.82
CA ILE A 119 2.72 8.69 13.51
C ILE A 119 2.19 7.74 14.59
N GLY A 120 2.90 7.62 15.72
CA GLY A 120 2.58 6.67 16.76
C GLY A 120 3.10 5.26 16.47
N ARG A 121 3.19 4.45 17.52
CA ARG A 121 3.81 3.12 17.49
C ARG A 121 3.09 2.16 16.54
N GLU A 122 1.77 2.11 16.59
CA GLU A 122 0.95 1.18 15.79
C GLU A 122 1.06 1.46 14.29
N ALA A 123 0.95 2.73 13.89
CA ALA A 123 1.10 3.12 12.50
C ALA A 123 2.54 2.92 12.00
N ALA A 124 3.54 3.19 12.83
CA ALA A 124 4.94 2.89 12.51
C ALA A 124 5.18 1.39 12.30
N TRP A 125 4.52 0.52 13.08
CA TRP A 125 4.54 -0.92 12.86
C TRP A 125 3.87 -1.33 11.56
N SER A 126 2.74 -0.70 11.20
CA SER A 126 2.10 -0.94 9.90
C SER A 126 3.06 -0.70 8.75
N ILE A 127 3.74 0.46 8.73
CA ILE A 127 4.76 0.80 7.72
C ILE A 127 5.90 -0.24 7.69
N HIS A 128 6.43 -0.63 8.86
CA HIS A 128 7.50 -1.63 8.95
C HIS A 128 7.07 -3.01 8.45
N TYR A 129 5.88 -3.48 8.84
CA TYR A 129 5.39 -4.79 8.42
C TYR A 129 5.03 -4.83 6.95
N GLN A 130 4.52 -3.74 6.38
CA GLN A 130 4.28 -3.69 4.94
C GLN A 130 5.57 -3.86 4.17
N TYR A 131 6.60 -3.11 4.54
CA TYR A 131 7.91 -3.24 3.91
C TYR A 131 8.50 -4.65 4.11
N LYS A 132 8.37 -5.21 5.32
CA LYS A 132 8.87 -6.54 5.67
C LYS A 132 8.07 -7.68 5.04
N ALA A 133 6.78 -7.50 4.79
CA ALA A 133 5.92 -8.51 4.15
C ALA A 133 6.31 -8.74 2.68
N TYR A 134 6.93 -7.75 2.03
CA TYR A 134 7.67 -7.94 0.79
C TYR A 134 9.05 -8.55 1.07
N GLU A 135 9.12 -9.75 1.67
CA GLU A 135 10.37 -10.52 1.81
C GLU A 135 10.90 -10.99 0.44
N LEU A 136 11.23 -10.04 -0.45
CA LEU A 136 12.10 -10.24 -1.58
C LEU A 136 13.53 -10.37 -1.06
N LYS A 137 13.80 -11.46 -0.33
CA LYS A 137 15.18 -11.79 0.03
C LYS A 137 15.92 -12.08 -1.26
N ILE A 138 16.88 -11.22 -1.60
CA ILE A 138 17.80 -11.46 -2.71
C ILE A 138 19.10 -11.93 -2.08
N ASP A 139 19.37 -13.24 -2.23
CA ASP A 139 20.53 -13.94 -1.66
C ASP A 139 20.74 -13.69 -0.15
N GLY A 140 19.65 -13.58 0.61
CA GLY A 140 19.68 -13.40 2.07
C GLY A 140 19.77 -11.95 2.55
N TYR A 141 19.77 -10.97 1.65
CA TYR A 141 19.76 -9.54 1.97
C TYR A 141 18.33 -9.00 1.95
N TYR A 142 18.03 -8.09 2.88
CA TYR A 142 16.74 -7.45 2.99
C TYR A 142 16.87 -6.03 3.56
N GLY A 143 15.91 -5.18 3.21
CA GLY A 143 15.73 -3.86 3.81
C GLY A 143 14.74 -3.89 4.96
N GLU A 144 14.90 -2.99 5.93
CA GLU A 144 13.92 -2.80 7.01
C GLU A 144 13.59 -1.32 7.21
N VAL A 145 12.49 -1.03 7.89
CA VAL A 145 12.18 0.33 8.32
C VAL A 145 12.70 0.50 9.74
N ASP A 146 13.65 1.42 9.92
CA ASP A 146 14.10 1.88 11.23
C ASP A 146 13.07 2.88 11.78
N ARG A 147 12.37 2.44 12.83
CA ARG A 147 11.26 3.20 13.42
C ARG A 147 11.71 4.12 14.55
N THR A 148 12.92 3.93 15.07
CA THR A 148 13.40 4.56 16.31
C THR A 148 14.42 5.65 16.06
N SER A 149 15.05 5.68 14.89
CA SER A 149 15.98 6.74 14.49
C SER A 149 15.46 7.60 13.34
N ARG A 150 16.06 8.78 13.19
CA ARG A 150 15.87 9.65 12.02
C ARG A 150 17.12 9.63 11.15
N TYR A 151 16.96 10.01 9.89
CA TYR A 151 18.08 10.28 9.00
C TYR A 151 18.82 11.55 9.45
N THR A 152 20.16 11.51 9.44
CA THR A 152 21.01 12.59 9.98
C THR A 152 22.07 13.10 9.01
N LYS A 153 22.22 12.49 7.83
CA LYS A 153 23.20 12.91 6.83
C LYS A 153 22.63 14.05 5.99
N ILE A 154 23.51 14.74 5.26
CA ILE A 154 23.13 15.88 4.40
C ILE A 154 22.28 15.37 3.23
N ILE A 155 21.30 16.19 2.83
CA ILE A 155 20.42 15.92 1.69
C ILE A 155 20.58 17.06 0.70
N PRO A 156 20.72 16.77 -0.60
CA PRO A 156 20.77 17.80 -1.64
C PRO A 156 19.54 18.69 -1.63
N GLU A 157 19.74 19.97 -1.91
CA GLU A 157 18.68 20.98 -1.94
C GLU A 157 17.53 20.60 -2.89
N ALA A 158 17.85 20.03 -4.06
CA ALA A 158 16.85 19.58 -5.02
C ALA A 158 15.88 18.53 -4.44
N VAL A 159 16.41 17.56 -3.67
CA VAL A 159 15.59 16.54 -3.02
C VAL A 159 14.76 17.12 -1.89
N LEU A 160 15.31 18.08 -1.14
CA LEU A 160 14.56 18.82 -0.13
C LEU A 160 13.42 19.63 -0.77
N ALA A 161 13.63 20.20 -1.96
CA ALA A 161 12.59 20.89 -2.72
C ALA A 161 11.49 19.92 -3.18
N THR A 162 11.82 18.69 -3.59
CA THR A 162 10.84 17.63 -3.86
C THR A 162 10.02 17.30 -2.62
N ALA A 163 10.68 17.08 -1.48
CA ALA A 163 10.04 16.81 -0.20
C ALA A 163 9.10 17.96 0.25
N GLU A 164 9.56 19.21 0.17
CA GLU A 164 8.76 20.40 0.48
C GLU A 164 7.55 20.53 -0.45
N THR A 165 7.76 20.28 -1.75
CA THR A 165 6.71 20.29 -2.75
C THR A 165 5.61 19.29 -2.44
N ILE A 166 5.93 18.11 -1.92
CA ILE A 166 4.93 17.14 -1.50
C ILE A 166 4.24 17.61 -0.22
N LEU A 167 5.01 17.96 0.82
CA LEU A 167 4.47 18.28 2.15
C LEU A 167 3.59 19.53 2.18
N LYS A 168 3.76 20.50 1.27
CA LYS A 168 2.90 21.70 1.19
C LYS A 168 1.41 21.38 1.00
N HIS A 169 1.09 20.18 0.49
CA HIS A 169 -0.29 19.75 0.26
C HIS A 169 -0.94 19.04 1.45
N PHE A 170 -0.20 18.84 2.54
CA PHE A 170 -0.63 18.04 3.68
C PHE A 170 -0.52 18.80 4.99
N LYS A 171 -1.38 18.46 5.94
CA LYS A 171 -1.33 19.01 7.30
C LYS A 171 -0.22 18.32 8.08
N LYS A 172 0.34 19.03 9.05
CA LYS A 172 1.31 18.44 10.00
C LYS A 172 0.76 17.25 10.80
N THR A 173 -0.56 17.13 10.88
CA THR A 173 -1.28 16.04 11.56
C THR A 173 -1.58 14.85 10.65
N ASP A 174 -1.42 15.00 9.33
CA ASP A 174 -1.66 13.90 8.41
C ASP A 174 -0.55 12.86 8.60
N PRO A 175 -0.87 11.55 8.61
CA PRO A 175 0.11 10.48 8.83
C PRO A 175 0.98 10.24 7.60
N ILE A 176 1.58 11.28 7.02
CA ILE A 176 2.52 11.18 5.90
C ILE A 176 3.95 11.26 6.42
N CYS A 177 4.76 10.31 5.98
CA CYS A 177 6.15 10.19 6.40
C CYS A 177 7.06 10.29 5.18
N LEU A 178 8.10 11.11 5.28
CA LEU A 178 9.22 11.08 4.35
C LEU A 178 10.25 10.09 4.90
N LEU A 179 10.61 9.10 4.08
CA LEU A 179 11.59 8.09 4.40
C LEU A 179 12.77 8.22 3.44
N VAL A 180 13.97 8.01 3.98
CA VAL A 180 15.22 8.06 3.24
C VAL A 180 15.92 6.73 3.46
N SER A 181 16.36 6.07 2.38
CA SER A 181 17.13 4.84 2.55
C SER A 181 18.51 5.15 3.17
N ASP A 182 19.15 4.17 3.81
CA ASP A 182 20.44 4.39 4.45
C ASP A 182 21.24 3.09 4.56
N TYR A 183 22.56 3.24 4.44
CA TYR A 183 23.57 2.23 4.72
C TYR A 183 24.46 2.68 5.88
N ALA A 184 24.86 1.72 6.72
CA ALA A 184 25.72 2.00 7.86
C ALA A 184 27.17 2.34 7.47
N VAL A 185 27.66 1.98 6.27
CA VAL A 185 29.10 2.05 5.97
C VAL A 185 29.38 2.48 4.51
N VAL A 186 30.04 3.64 4.40
CA VAL A 186 30.87 4.21 3.31
C VAL A 186 30.28 5.15 2.24
N GLN A 187 29.05 5.05 1.74
CA GLN A 187 28.47 6.15 0.94
C GLN A 187 26.93 6.15 1.02
N PRO A 188 26.30 7.31 1.29
CA PRO A 188 24.87 7.42 1.47
C PRO A 188 24.22 7.77 0.15
N ASP A 189 23.71 6.78 -0.54
CA ASP A 189 23.08 7.04 -1.82
C ASP A 189 21.62 6.69 -1.63
N PRO A 190 20.77 7.60 -1.13
CA PRO A 190 19.44 7.17 -0.76
C PRO A 190 18.37 7.63 -1.72
N PHE A 191 17.37 6.77 -1.76
CA PHE A 191 16.08 7.05 -2.34
C PHE A 191 15.27 7.85 -1.32
N LEU A 192 14.50 8.82 -1.81
CA LEU A 192 13.44 9.48 -1.06
C LEU A 192 12.13 8.73 -1.34
N ALA A 193 11.46 8.29 -0.29
CA ALA A 193 10.15 7.68 -0.34
C ALA A 193 9.14 8.47 0.49
N VAL A 194 7.89 8.40 0.10
CA VAL A 194 6.75 8.90 0.87
C VAL A 194 5.88 7.72 1.26
N ALA A 195 5.57 7.64 2.55
CA ALA A 195 4.77 6.57 3.12
C ALA A 195 3.49 7.13 3.76
N VAL A 196 2.39 6.43 3.50
CA VAL A 196 1.13 6.54 4.23
C VAL A 196 0.90 5.18 4.89
N PRO A 197 0.54 5.10 6.19
CA PRO A 197 0.26 3.83 6.84
C PRO A 197 -0.74 3.01 6.03
N GLN A 198 -0.53 1.70 6.00
CA GLN A 198 -1.39 0.76 5.27
C GLN A 198 -1.28 0.83 3.73
N PHE A 199 -0.37 1.64 3.16
CA PHE A 199 -0.12 1.68 1.71
C PHE A 199 1.35 1.45 1.35
N PRO A 200 1.63 0.95 0.13
CA PRO A 200 3.00 0.85 -0.39
C PRO A 200 3.71 2.20 -0.41
N PHE A 201 5.04 2.17 -0.33
CA PHE A 201 5.84 3.39 -0.41
C PHE A 201 5.83 3.90 -1.85
N LEU A 202 5.80 5.23 -1.99
CA LEU A 202 6.00 5.89 -3.25
C LEU A 202 7.41 6.45 -3.27
N ILE A 203 8.28 5.89 -4.10
CA ILE A 203 9.67 6.36 -4.23
C ILE A 203 9.68 7.50 -5.25
N VAL A 204 10.04 8.69 -4.79
CA VAL A 204 9.78 9.97 -5.48
C VAL A 204 11.04 10.69 -5.92
N ASP A 205 12.20 10.35 -5.34
CA ASP A 205 13.47 10.96 -5.70
C ASP A 205 14.62 10.02 -5.31
N PHE A 206 15.82 10.33 -5.78
CA PHE A 206 17.04 9.71 -5.29
C PHE A 206 18.22 10.65 -5.51
N TRP A 207 19.27 10.50 -4.71
CA TRP A 207 20.51 11.23 -4.95
C TRP A 207 21.71 10.34 -4.70
N ASP A 208 22.82 10.77 -5.30
CA ASP A 208 24.11 10.11 -5.18
C ASP A 208 24.12 8.63 -5.58
N GLU A 209 23.20 8.12 -6.42
CA GLU A 209 23.16 6.71 -6.85
C GLU A 209 23.83 6.45 -8.22
N PRO A 210 25.16 6.32 -8.31
CA PRO A 210 25.85 6.07 -9.57
C PRO A 210 25.52 4.67 -10.10
N GLY A 211 24.91 4.63 -11.29
CA GLY A 211 24.63 3.39 -12.01
C GLY A 211 23.24 2.80 -11.73
N PHE A 212 22.44 3.43 -10.86
CA PHE A 212 21.01 3.19 -10.87
C PHE A 212 20.44 3.73 -12.18
N GLN A 213 19.89 2.85 -13.01
CA GLN A 213 19.21 3.26 -14.24
C GLN A 213 17.72 3.31 -13.95
N PRO A 214 17.15 4.51 -13.76
CA PRO A 214 15.75 4.63 -13.38
C PRO A 214 14.89 4.05 -14.49
N LYS A 215 14.13 3.01 -14.16
CA LYS A 215 12.91 2.69 -14.89
C LYS A 215 11.82 3.54 -14.28
N ALA A 216 11.31 4.51 -15.03
CA ALA A 216 10.07 5.16 -14.66
C ALA A 216 9.03 4.06 -14.45
N ALA A 217 8.35 4.07 -13.30
CA ALA A 217 7.22 3.16 -13.09
C ALA A 217 6.25 3.38 -14.25
N GLU A 218 5.79 2.31 -14.89
CA GLU A 218 4.75 2.42 -15.92
C GLU A 218 3.52 3.03 -15.25
N THR A 219 3.32 4.33 -15.43
CA THR A 219 2.02 4.92 -15.16
C THR A 219 1.06 4.18 -16.06
N ASN A 220 0.14 3.43 -15.45
CA ASN A 220 -1.03 2.86 -16.12
C ASN A 220 -1.90 4.02 -16.64
N THR A 221 -1.41 4.75 -17.64
CA THR A 221 -2.21 5.60 -18.49
C THR A 221 -3.02 4.62 -19.32
N GLN A 222 -4.33 4.56 -19.04
CA GLN A 222 -5.30 3.76 -19.76
C GLN A 222 -5.10 3.92 -21.28
N LYS A 223 -4.37 2.97 -21.88
CA LYS A 223 -4.43 2.73 -23.32
C LYS A 223 -5.72 1.97 -23.59
N GLY A 224 -6.68 2.66 -24.17
CA GLY A 224 -7.76 2.01 -24.91
C GLY A 224 -9.15 2.49 -24.53
N LEU A 225 -9.56 3.62 -25.10
CA LEU A 225 -10.90 3.75 -25.67
C LEU A 225 -10.85 4.82 -26.75
N ASN A 226 -10.52 4.38 -27.97
CA ASN A 226 -10.85 5.04 -29.23
C ASN A 226 -10.50 4.07 -30.36
N LYS A 227 -11.42 3.15 -30.64
CA LYS A 227 -11.78 2.69 -31.98
C LYS A 227 -13.24 2.30 -31.97
#